data_AF-A0A7S3NSZ2-F1
#
_entry.id   AF-A0A7S3NSZ2-F1
#
_cell.length_a   1.000
_cell.length_b   1.000
_cell.length_c   1.000
_cell.angle_alpha   90.00
_cell.angle_beta   90.00
_cell.angle_gamma   90.00
#
_symmetry.space_group_name_H-M   'P 1'
#
loop_
_entity.id
_entity.type
_entity.pdbx_description
1 polymer ?
#
loop_
_entity_poly.entity_id
_entity_poly.type
_entity_poly.pdbx_seq_one_letter_code
_entity_poly.pdbx_strand_id
1 'polypeptide(L)'
;DEEEESKQDLSPQDSNPEITNVNFYDPKFYKDFNDPSCENLSMIKSFLLHLALCHTVIIEKKEKNGETKLLYNASSPDELALVNAARYFGYFFRQRDSENNIILELPDGTE
;
A
#
# COMPACT_ATOMS: atom_id res chain seq x y z
N ASP A 1 -15.58 -14.14 34.53
CA ASP A 1 -14.41 -13.29 34.78
C ASP A 1 -13.19 -14.10 34.37
N GLU A 2 -12.62 -13.98 33.18
CA GLU A 2 -12.55 -12.88 32.23
C GLU A 2 -12.64 -13.46 30.81
N GLU A 3 -13.52 -12.88 29.97
CA GLU A 3 -13.55 -13.16 28.53
C GLU A 3 -12.33 -12.46 27.92
N GLU A 4 -11.31 -13.22 27.54
CA GLU A 4 -10.19 -12.72 26.76
C GLU A 4 -10.69 -12.49 25.33
N GLU A 5 -11.22 -11.29 25.11
CA GLU A 5 -11.73 -10.80 23.84
C GLU A 5 -10.61 -10.86 22.79
N SER A 6 -10.68 -11.84 21.89
CA SER A 6 -9.78 -11.98 20.75
C SER A 6 -9.98 -10.77 19.82
N LYS A 7 -9.23 -9.69 20.07
CA LYS A 7 -9.07 -8.62 19.09
C LYS A 7 -8.36 -9.25 17.90
N GLN A 8 -9.13 -9.61 16.87
CA GLN A 8 -8.58 -9.91 15.56
C GLN A 8 -7.72 -8.70 15.17
N ASP A 9 -6.41 -8.89 15.21
CA ASP A 9 -5.42 -7.97 14.67
C ASP A 9 -5.66 -7.97 13.16
N LEU A 10 -6.61 -7.14 12.71
CA LEU A 10 -7.00 -7.05 11.31
C LEU A 10 -5.80 -6.52 10.55
N SER A 11 -5.02 -7.44 9.98
CA SER A 11 -4.07 -7.08 8.94
C SER A 11 -4.89 -6.45 7.80
N PRO A 12 -4.51 -5.28 7.26
CA PRO A 12 -5.15 -4.69 6.08
C PRO A 12 -5.25 -5.61 4.84
N GLN A 13 -4.70 -6.84 4.89
CA GLN A 13 -4.80 -7.88 3.85
C GLN A 13 -6.25 -8.28 3.57
N ASP A 14 -7.09 -8.32 4.62
CA ASP A 14 -8.47 -8.77 4.49
C ASP A 14 -9.38 -7.73 3.81
N SER A 15 -8.89 -6.48 3.66
CA SER A 15 -9.65 -5.36 3.10
C SER A 15 -9.47 -5.12 1.60
N ASN A 16 -8.49 -5.73 0.91
CA ASN A 16 -8.33 -5.52 -0.53
C ASN A 16 -7.75 -6.74 -1.29
N PRO A 17 -8.61 -7.60 -1.88
CA PRO A 17 -8.16 -8.78 -2.63
C PRO A 17 -7.41 -8.45 -3.94
N GLU A 18 -7.34 -7.17 -4.34
CA GLU A 18 -6.59 -6.76 -5.52
C GLU A 18 -5.10 -6.50 -5.26
N ILE A 19 -4.70 -6.36 -4.00
CA ILE A 19 -3.30 -6.13 -3.62
C ILE A 19 -2.64 -7.49 -3.40
N THR A 20 -1.88 -7.93 -4.39
CA THR A 20 -1.17 -9.21 -4.38
C THR A 20 0.29 -9.02 -3.96
N ASN A 21 0.99 -10.13 -3.70
CA ASN A 21 2.44 -10.11 -3.49
C ASN A 21 2.91 -9.28 -2.28
N VAL A 22 2.08 -9.18 -1.24
CA VAL A 22 2.43 -8.56 0.05
C VAL A 22 1.98 -9.49 1.15
N ASN A 23 2.84 -9.75 2.12
CA ASN A 23 2.50 -10.38 3.39
C ASN A 23 3.29 -9.66 4.48
N PHE A 24 2.67 -8.67 5.11
CA PHE A 24 3.34 -7.79 6.08
C PHE A 24 2.75 -8.00 7.46
N TYR A 25 3.60 -8.42 8.41
CA TYR A 25 3.23 -8.56 9.81
C TYR A 25 4.36 -8.06 10.71
N ASP A 26 4.12 -6.93 11.36
CA ASP A 26 5.01 -6.36 12.37
C ASP A 26 4.15 -5.60 13.40
N PRO A 27 3.90 -6.19 14.59
CA PRO A 27 3.10 -5.55 15.63
C PRO A 27 3.66 -4.21 16.11
N LYS A 28 4.99 -4.04 16.09
CA LYS A 28 5.62 -2.77 16.47
C LYS A 28 5.35 -1.72 15.40
N PHE A 29 5.47 -2.08 14.13
CA PHE A 29 5.11 -1.19 13.02
C PHE A 29 3.67 -0.72 13.17
N TYR A 30 2.72 -1.63 13.39
CA TYR A 30 1.30 -1.25 13.52
C TYR A 30 1.04 -0.35 14.71
N LYS A 31 1.70 -0.60 15.85
CA LYS A 31 1.61 0.29 17.01
C LYS A 31 2.10 1.70 16.68
N ASP A 32 3.28 1.83 16.07
CA ASP A 32 3.87 3.13 15.74
C ASP A 32 3.09 3.84 14.61
N PHE A 33 2.56 3.10 13.63
CA PHE A 33 1.83 3.62 12.48
C PHE A 33 0.42 4.13 12.84
N ASN A 34 -0.25 3.46 13.79
CA ASN A 34 -1.62 3.81 14.21
C ASN A 34 -1.69 4.84 15.35
N ASP A 35 -0.55 5.30 15.87
CA ASP A 35 -0.49 6.28 16.95
C ASP A 35 -0.06 7.66 16.40
N PRO A 36 -0.98 8.64 16.29
CA PRO A 36 -0.67 9.99 15.83
C PRO A 36 0.37 10.74 16.68
N SER A 37 0.58 10.32 17.94
CA SER A 37 1.56 10.90 18.84
C SER A 37 2.94 10.25 18.77
N CYS A 38 3.08 9.16 18.01
CA CYS A 38 4.35 8.47 17.86
C CYS A 38 5.37 9.31 17.08
N GLU A 39 6.58 9.45 17.63
CA GLU A 39 7.68 10.20 17.00
C GLU A 39 8.08 9.60 15.64
N ASN A 40 7.96 8.28 15.48
CA ASN A 40 8.33 7.56 14.26
C ASN A 40 7.31 7.71 13.12
N LEU A 41 6.09 8.16 13.40
CA LEU A 41 5.00 8.17 12.41
C LEU A 41 5.38 8.95 11.14
N SER A 42 6.04 10.11 11.31
CA SER A 42 6.48 10.94 10.18
C SER A 42 7.51 10.23 9.28
N MET A 43 8.43 9.48 9.88
CA MET A 43 9.43 8.69 9.17
C MET A 43 8.79 7.49 8.46
N ILE A 44 7.85 6.81 9.12
CA ILE A 44 7.11 5.68 8.52
C ILE A 44 6.33 6.16 7.29
N LYS A 45 5.58 7.26 7.40
CA LYS A 45 4.83 7.85 6.27
C LYS A 45 5.75 8.23 5.12
N SER A 46 6.89 8.85 5.43
CA SER A 46 7.90 9.19 4.42
C SER A 46 8.46 7.93 3.75
N PHE A 47 8.78 6.88 4.51
CA PHE A 47 9.29 5.62 3.97
C PHE A 47 8.28 4.96 3.01
N LEU A 48 7.01 4.87 3.40
CA LEU A 48 5.94 4.34 2.53
C LEU A 48 5.77 5.16 1.25
N LEU A 49 5.84 6.48 1.35
CA LEU A 49 5.81 7.36 0.18
C LEU A 49 7.01 7.10 -0.74
N HIS A 50 8.22 6.88 -0.22
CA HIS A 50 9.38 6.52 -1.03
C HIS A 50 9.15 5.21 -1.80
N LEU A 51 8.56 4.20 -1.17
CA LEU A 51 8.23 2.93 -1.84
C LEU A 51 7.26 3.12 -3.00
N ALA A 52 6.35 4.09 -2.91
CA ALA A 52 5.37 4.40 -3.96
C ALA A 52 5.89 5.33 -5.07
N LEU A 53 7.08 5.91 -4.91
CA LEU A 53 7.69 6.83 -5.90
C LEU A 53 8.91 6.22 -6.60
N CYS A 54 9.75 5.50 -5.86
CA CYS A 54 11.06 5.04 -6.33
C CYS A 54 11.01 3.66 -7.00
N HIS A 55 10.26 3.54 -8.09
CA HIS A 55 10.14 2.30 -8.84
C HIS A 55 9.89 2.53 -10.34
N THR A 56 9.98 1.47 -11.13
CA THR A 56 9.72 1.43 -12.58
C THR A 56 8.44 0.67 -12.95
N VAL A 57 7.66 0.23 -11.94
CA VAL A 57 6.37 -0.46 -12.15
C VAL A 57 5.48 0.23 -13.17
N ILE A 58 4.86 -0.58 -14.02
CA ILE A 58 3.91 -0.20 -15.06
C ILE A 58 2.53 -0.76 -14.69
N ILE A 59 1.49 0.03 -14.90
CA ILE A 59 0.10 -0.37 -14.66
C ILE A 59 -0.57 -0.73 -15.97
N GLU A 60 -1.11 -1.94 -16.04
CA GLU A 60 -1.98 -2.40 -17.11
C GLU A 60 -3.44 -2.35 -16.65
N LYS A 61 -4.31 -1.71 -17.43
CA LYS A 61 -5.76 -1.76 -17.23
C LYS A 61 -6.30 -2.99 -17.95
N LYS A 62 -6.91 -3.94 -17.21
CA LYS A 62 -7.59 -5.11 -17.79
C LYS A 62 -9.08 -5.06 -17.48
N GLU A 63 -9.87 -5.08 -18.54
CA GLU A 63 -11.32 -5.23 -18.45
C GLU A 63 -11.67 -6.71 -18.21
N LYS A 64 -12.40 -7.00 -17.13
CA LYS A 64 -12.94 -8.33 -16.87
C LYS A 64 -14.37 -8.19 -16.35
N ASN A 65 -15.32 -8.79 -17.05
CA ASN A 65 -16.75 -8.76 -16.70
C ASN A 65 -17.35 -7.34 -16.56
N GLY A 66 -16.81 -6.34 -17.27
CA GLY A 66 -17.24 -4.94 -17.18
C GLY A 66 -16.60 -4.15 -16.04
N GLU A 67 -15.64 -4.73 -15.32
CA GLU A 67 -14.82 -4.07 -14.30
C GLU A 67 -13.39 -3.85 -14.82
N THR A 68 -12.89 -2.63 -14.69
CA THR A 68 -11.47 -2.30 -14.96
C THR A 68 -10.61 -2.69 -13.76
N LYS A 69 -9.72 -3.66 -13.93
CA LYS A 69 -8.71 -4.03 -12.92
C LYS A 69 -7.36 -3.43 -13.25
N LEU A 70 -6.67 -2.91 -12.24
CA LEU A 70 -5.31 -2.39 -12.37
C LEU A 70 -4.31 -3.49 -11.99
N LEU A 71 -3.49 -3.89 -12.96
CA LEU A 71 -2.44 -4.88 -12.76
C LEU A 71 -1.08 -4.22 -12.74
N TYR A 72 -0.32 -4.50 -11.69
CA TYR A 72 1.01 -3.95 -11.47
C TYR A 72 2.03 -4.94 -12.02
N ASN A 73 2.84 -4.47 -12.97
CA ASN A 73 3.91 -5.24 -13.57
C ASN A 73 5.25 -4.59 -13.24
N ALA A 74 6.18 -5.40 -12.75
CA ALA A 74 7.53 -4.98 -12.37
C ALA A 74 8.55 -5.89 -13.04
N SER A 75 9.80 -5.42 -13.16
CA SER A 75 10.88 -6.23 -13.74
C SER A 75 11.39 -7.30 -12.75
N SER A 76 11.07 -7.15 -11.46
CA SER A 76 11.43 -8.09 -10.41
C SER A 76 10.28 -8.30 -9.41
N PRO A 77 10.18 -9.49 -8.79
CA PRO A 77 9.17 -9.76 -7.78
C PRO A 77 9.34 -8.89 -6.51
N ASP A 78 10.58 -8.52 -6.18
CA ASP A 78 10.89 -7.69 -5.00
C ASP A 78 10.37 -6.26 -5.19
N GLU A 79 10.60 -5.67 -6.36
CA GLU A 79 10.07 -4.35 -6.70
C GLU A 79 8.54 -4.34 -6.64
N LEU A 80 7.89 -5.39 -7.18
CA LEU A 80 6.43 -5.51 -7.13
C LEU A 80 5.91 -5.58 -5.68
N ALA A 81 6.58 -6.35 -4.82
CA ALA A 81 6.21 -6.47 -3.41
C ALA A 81 6.34 -5.14 -2.66
N LEU A 82 7.39 -4.35 -2.93
CA LEU A 82 7.59 -3.04 -2.31
C LEU A 82 6.50 -2.04 -2.70
N VAL A 83 6.16 -1.96 -3.99
CA VAL A 83 5.12 -1.04 -4.47
C VAL A 83 3.74 -1.47 -3.99
N ASN A 84 3.45 -2.78 -3.99
CA ASN A 84 2.20 -3.27 -3.44
C ASN A 84 2.13 -3.06 -1.92
N ALA A 85 3.25 -3.09 -1.19
CA ALA A 85 3.27 -2.74 0.23
C ALA A 85 2.92 -1.27 0.44
N ALA A 86 3.40 -0.36 -0.41
CA ALA A 86 2.98 1.03 -0.35
C ALA A 86 1.48 1.19 -0.60
N ARG A 87 0.95 0.51 -1.63
CA ARG A 87 -0.49 0.46 -1.95
C ARG A 87 -1.32 -0.12 -0.80
N TYR A 88 -0.79 -1.14 -0.14
CA TYR A 88 -1.40 -1.79 1.03
C TYR A 88 -1.59 -0.83 2.21
N PHE A 89 -0.68 0.13 2.38
CA PHE A 89 -0.79 1.18 3.41
C PHE A 89 -1.43 2.47 2.91
N GLY A 90 -2.12 2.45 1.76
CA GLY A 90 -2.90 3.57 1.23
C GLY A 90 -2.12 4.56 0.35
N TYR A 91 -0.88 4.24 -0.05
CA TYR A 91 -0.11 5.04 -1.00
C TYR A 91 -0.24 4.44 -2.40
N PHE A 92 -1.18 4.94 -3.18
CA PHE A 92 -1.59 4.33 -4.43
C PHE A 92 -0.95 5.05 -5.63
N PHE A 93 0.12 4.46 -6.17
CA PHE A 93 0.65 4.85 -7.49
C PHE A 93 -0.42 4.64 -8.58
N ARG A 94 -0.99 5.71 -9.15
CA ARG A 94 -2.09 5.62 -10.12
C ARG A 94 -1.59 5.45 -11.55
N GLN A 95 -0.65 6.28 -11.97
CA GLN A 95 -0.05 6.28 -13.30
C GLN A 95 1.11 7.26 -13.39
N ARG A 96 1.74 7.32 -14.57
CA ARG A 96 2.55 8.47 -15.00
C ARG A 96 1.79 9.23 -16.08
N ASP A 97 1.81 10.55 -16.04
CA ASP A 97 1.20 11.39 -17.06
C ASP A 97 2.09 11.52 -18.32
N SER A 98 1.66 12.33 -19.29
CA SER A 98 2.40 12.56 -20.54
C SER A 98 3.73 13.28 -20.36
N GLU A 99 3.91 14.00 -19.25
CA GLU A 99 5.14 14.70 -18.90
C GLU A 99 6.04 13.85 -17.98
N ASN A 100 5.66 12.59 -17.77
CA ASN A 100 6.34 11.63 -16.90
C ASN A 100 6.29 11.99 -15.40
N ASN A 101 5.32 12.81 -14.99
CA ASN A 101 5.03 13.04 -13.57
C ASN A 101 4.30 11.83 -12.99
N ILE A 102 4.59 11.49 -11.74
CA ILE A 102 3.90 10.43 -11.01
C ILE A 102 2.61 11.00 -10.42
N ILE A 103 1.48 10.34 -10.68
CA ILE A 103 0.21 10.61 -10.03
C ILE A 103 0.02 9.56 -8.93
N LEU A 104 -0.15 10.02 -7.69
CA LEU A 104 -0.22 9.17 -6.51
C LEU A 104 -1.36 9.61 -5.61
N GLU A 105 -2.23 8.69 -5.23
CA GLU A 105 -3.24 8.95 -4.22
C GLU A 105 -2.70 8.61 -2.83
N LEU A 106 -2.80 9.56 -1.91
CA LEU A 106 -2.35 9.48 -0.54
C LEU A 106 -3.42 8.85 0.37
N PRO A 107 -3.06 8.37 1.58
CA PRO A 107 -4.01 7.75 2.49
C PRO A 107 -5.20 8.63 2.93
N ASP A 108 -5.09 9.96 2.80
CA ASP A 108 -6.16 10.91 3.08
C ASP A 108 -7.07 11.19 1.86
N GLY A 109 -6.82 10.53 0.74
CA GLY A 109 -7.56 10.66 -0.52
C GLY A 109 -7.13 11.83 -1.40
N THR A 110 -6.03 12.52 -1.06
CA THR A 110 -5.45 13.56 -1.92
C THR A 110 -4.59 12.97 -3.03
N GLU A 111 -4.50 13.65 -4.17
CA GLU A 111 -3.65 13.30 -5.34
C GLU A 111 -2.54 14.33 -5.57
#